data_AF-A0A4V1RMM1-F1
#
_entry.id   AF-A0A4V1RMM1-F1
#
_cell.length_a   1.000
_cell.length_b   1.000
_cell.length_c   1.000
_cell.angle_alpha   90.00
_cell.angle_beta   90.00
_cell.angle_gamma   90.00
#
_symmetry.space_group_name_H-M   'P 1'
#
loop_
_entity.id
_entity.type
_entity.pdbx_description
1 polymer ?
#
loop_
_entity_poly.entity_id
_entity_poly.type
_entity_poly.pdbx_seq_one_letter_code
_entity_poly.pdbx_strand_id
1 'polypeptide(L)'
;MATTDTTPATRSGARVHVQKFGTFLSNMVMPNIGAFIAWGLITALFIEVGWLPKLGIGDSAGSWVAEIGGWGDFAGGGIVGPMITYLLPILIGYTGGRMVYDTRGGVVGAIATMGVIAGTEIPMFMGAMIMGPLGGWSMKHIDAIWDGKIKPGFEMLVNNFAAGIWGGILATFAFFVMSPIVTWISDRLGEGVDWLVTNNLLPLTSLIIEPAKVLFLNNAINHGVLTPLGTQEAVEQGKSVLFLLEANPGPGLGLLTAYMVFGRGLAKASAPGAAIIHFLGGIHEIYFPYVLMKPKLIVAMIAGGMTGVFLNVLFDVGLRAPAAPGSIFAVYAQVATDSYLGVTIAVLGSAAVTFLVASFLLRTDKAEEADDQLVHATASMEAMKGKQSVASSALVGGGAGAATETREIRTIVFACDAGMGSSAMGASVLRKKIHDSGHTEVTVVNKAIANLTDDVDLVVTHQDLTDRARQKTPSAVHVSVDNFMGSPRYDEIVELVRENNNPA
;
A
#
# COMPACT_ATOMS: atom_id res chain seq x y z
N MET A 1 9.98 17.50 46.65
CA MET A 1 9.36 18.08 45.43
C MET A 1 9.28 16.94 44.43
N ALA A 2 8.16 16.20 44.44
CA ALA A 2 8.00 15.00 43.63
C ALA A 2 7.53 15.42 42.24
N THR A 3 8.31 15.09 41.22
CA THR A 3 7.96 15.24 39.81
C THR A 3 6.87 14.22 39.47
N THR A 4 5.65 14.71 39.25
CA THR A 4 4.54 13.92 38.73
C THR A 4 4.80 13.63 37.26
N ASP A 5 5.21 12.39 36.96
CA ASP A 5 5.12 11.83 35.61
C ASP A 5 3.65 11.76 35.21
N THR A 6 3.23 12.71 34.38
CA THR A 6 1.95 12.62 33.67
C THR A 6 2.09 11.59 32.57
N THR A 7 1.64 10.35 32.83
CA THR A 7 1.38 9.35 31.80
C THR A 7 0.40 9.95 30.77
N PRO A 8 0.70 9.95 29.45
CA PRO A 8 -0.23 10.46 28.48
C PRO A 8 -1.50 9.60 28.47
N ALA A 9 -2.65 10.23 28.63
CA ALA A 9 -3.95 9.57 28.63
C ALA A 9 -4.18 8.75 27.34
N THR A 10 -4.67 7.52 27.51
CA THR A 10 -5.13 6.60 26.46
C THR A 10 -6.28 7.22 25.64
N ARG A 11 -5.96 8.01 24.62
CA ARG A 11 -6.90 8.44 23.58
C ARG A 11 -6.65 7.63 22.30
N SER A 12 -7.18 6.40 22.18
CA SER A 12 -6.95 5.63 20.94
C SER A 12 -7.99 4.58 20.52
N GLY A 13 -9.09 4.34 21.25
CA GLY A 13 -10.04 3.28 20.89
C GLY A 13 -10.61 3.37 19.47
N ALA A 14 -11.34 4.44 19.15
CA ALA A 14 -11.97 4.60 17.83
C ALA A 14 -10.95 4.75 16.68
N ARG A 15 -9.89 5.52 16.90
CA ARG A 15 -8.83 5.73 15.90
C ARG A 15 -8.12 4.43 15.51
N VAL A 16 -7.78 3.60 16.51
CA VAL A 16 -7.13 2.30 16.27
C VAL A 16 -8.05 1.35 15.51
N HIS A 17 -9.37 1.39 15.74
CA HIS A 17 -10.32 0.57 14.98
C HIS A 17 -10.42 1.01 13.52
N VAL A 18 -10.51 2.31 13.24
CA VAL A 18 -10.54 2.84 11.87
C VAL A 18 -9.24 2.51 11.12
N GLN A 19 -8.09 2.64 11.81
CA GLN A 19 -6.79 2.26 11.23
C GLN A 19 -6.72 0.76 10.94
N LYS A 20 -7.09 -0.11 11.89
CA LYS A 20 -7.13 -1.57 11.68
C LYS A 20 -8.04 -1.94 10.52
N PHE A 21 -9.21 -1.31 10.41
CA PHE A 21 -10.15 -1.51 9.32
C PHE A 21 -9.55 -1.08 7.97
N GLY A 22 -8.94 0.11 7.92
CA GLY A 22 -8.24 0.59 6.73
C GLY A 22 -7.09 -0.33 6.30
N THR A 23 -6.23 -0.74 7.24
CA THR A 23 -5.15 -1.69 6.98
C THR A 23 -5.67 -3.02 6.47
N PHE A 24 -6.79 -3.51 7.02
CA PHE A 24 -7.42 -4.73 6.54
C PHE A 24 -7.88 -4.60 5.08
N LEU A 25 -8.62 -3.54 4.73
CA LEU A 25 -9.06 -3.30 3.35
C LEU A 25 -7.89 -3.17 2.38
N SER A 26 -6.86 -2.43 2.73
CA SER A 26 -5.69 -2.26 1.84
C SER A 26 -4.90 -3.55 1.68
N ASN A 27 -4.82 -4.41 2.71
CA ASN A 27 -4.20 -5.73 2.57
C ASN A 27 -5.00 -6.66 1.65
N MET A 28 -6.28 -6.37 1.35
CA MET A 28 -7.05 -7.11 0.35
C MET A 28 -6.72 -6.68 -1.08
N VAL A 29 -6.34 -5.41 -1.28
CA VAL A 29 -6.09 -4.82 -2.60
C VAL A 29 -4.59 -4.84 -2.95
N MET A 30 -3.70 -4.51 -2.01
CA MET A 30 -2.26 -4.35 -2.23
C MET A 30 -1.59 -5.58 -2.88
N PRO A 31 -1.81 -6.82 -2.39
CA PRO A 31 -1.22 -8.01 -3.02
C PRO A 31 -1.67 -8.23 -4.46
N ASN A 32 -2.78 -7.60 -4.86
CA ASN A 32 -3.39 -7.71 -6.17
C ASN A 32 -3.10 -6.51 -7.09
N ILE A 33 -2.30 -5.51 -6.65
CA ILE A 33 -2.00 -4.29 -7.43
C ILE A 33 -1.44 -4.61 -8.82
N GLY A 34 -0.63 -5.67 -8.95
CA GLY A 34 -0.12 -6.09 -10.26
C GLY A 34 -1.23 -6.36 -11.30
N ALA A 35 -2.37 -6.89 -10.86
CA ALA A 35 -3.53 -7.11 -11.74
C ALA A 35 -4.21 -5.80 -12.14
N PHE A 36 -4.31 -4.84 -11.22
CA PHE A 36 -4.84 -3.49 -11.52
C PHE A 36 -3.95 -2.75 -12.52
N ILE A 37 -2.62 -2.83 -12.36
CA ILE A 37 -1.66 -2.23 -13.30
C ILE A 37 -1.79 -2.87 -14.68
N ALA A 38 -1.85 -4.21 -14.76
CA ALA A 38 -2.02 -4.92 -16.01
C ALA A 38 -3.31 -4.53 -16.72
N TRP A 39 -4.43 -4.50 -15.99
CA TRP A 39 -5.72 -4.05 -16.52
C TRP A 39 -5.66 -2.59 -17.00
N GLY A 40 -5.11 -1.68 -16.20
CA GLY A 40 -4.98 -0.26 -16.56
C GLY A 40 -4.13 -0.05 -17.82
N LEU A 41 -3.02 -0.78 -17.96
CA LEU A 41 -2.17 -0.71 -19.15
C LEU A 41 -2.89 -1.23 -20.41
N ILE A 42 -3.58 -2.35 -20.30
CA ILE A 42 -4.38 -2.90 -21.41
C ILE A 42 -5.47 -1.91 -21.79
N THR A 43 -6.18 -1.36 -20.81
CA THR A 43 -7.22 -0.34 -21.01
C THR A 43 -6.64 0.89 -21.71
N ALA A 44 -5.49 1.39 -21.25
CA ALA A 44 -4.83 2.55 -21.82
C ALA A 44 -4.38 2.32 -23.28
N LEU A 45 -3.97 1.11 -23.64
CA LEU A 45 -3.49 0.80 -25.00
C LEU A 45 -4.63 0.52 -25.98
N PHE A 46 -5.63 -0.26 -25.58
CA PHE A 46 -6.50 -0.98 -26.51
C PHE A 46 -7.93 -0.45 -26.64
N ILE A 47 -8.46 0.34 -25.70
CA ILE A 47 -9.82 0.89 -25.86
C ILE A 47 -9.89 1.91 -26.99
N GLU A 48 -11.10 2.25 -27.46
CA GLU A 48 -11.32 3.20 -28.58
C GLU A 48 -10.61 4.54 -28.39
N VAL A 49 -10.61 5.06 -27.16
CA VAL A 49 -9.91 6.30 -26.77
C VAL A 49 -8.51 6.06 -26.20
N GLY A 50 -7.94 4.87 -26.43
CA GLY A 50 -6.63 4.42 -25.98
C GLY A 50 -5.49 4.96 -26.85
N TRP A 51 -4.26 4.69 -26.42
CA TRP A 51 -3.06 5.20 -27.08
C TRP A 51 -2.89 4.66 -28.50
N LEU A 52 -3.15 3.38 -28.75
CA LEU A 52 -2.95 2.81 -30.09
C LEU A 52 -3.93 3.39 -31.12
N PRO A 53 -5.26 3.41 -30.88
CA PRO A 53 -6.18 4.04 -31.84
C PRO A 53 -5.89 5.51 -32.07
N LYS A 54 -5.51 6.27 -31.02
CA LYS A 54 -5.13 7.69 -31.16
C LYS A 54 -3.86 7.92 -31.99
N LEU A 55 -2.97 6.94 -32.04
CA LEU A 55 -1.78 6.96 -32.90
C LEU A 55 -2.07 6.45 -34.33
N GLY A 56 -3.34 6.15 -34.66
CA GLY A 56 -3.73 5.57 -35.95
C GLY A 56 -3.34 4.10 -36.09
N ILE A 57 -3.07 3.41 -34.99
CA ILE A 57 -2.71 1.99 -34.97
C ILE A 57 -3.94 1.18 -34.59
N GLY A 58 -4.54 0.47 -35.55
CA GLY A 58 -5.73 -0.36 -35.31
C GLY A 58 -6.97 0.47 -34.96
N ASP A 59 -7.14 1.63 -35.59
CA ASP A 59 -8.26 2.56 -35.39
C ASP A 59 -9.56 2.15 -36.11
N SER A 60 -9.54 1.09 -36.93
CA SER A 60 -10.74 0.55 -37.57
C SER A 60 -11.57 -0.33 -36.62
N ALA A 61 -12.89 -0.32 -36.79
CA ALA A 61 -13.83 -1.06 -35.95
C ALA A 61 -13.62 -2.58 -35.93
N GLY A 62 -13.02 -3.14 -36.99
CA GLY A 62 -12.69 -4.57 -37.11
C GLY A 62 -11.22 -4.89 -36.86
N SER A 63 -10.45 -3.98 -36.25
CA SER A 63 -9.02 -4.19 -35.99
C SER A 63 -8.77 -5.16 -34.83
N TRP A 64 -7.56 -5.71 -34.77
CA TRP A 64 -7.10 -6.50 -33.62
C TRP A 64 -7.03 -5.68 -32.32
N VAL A 65 -6.90 -4.35 -32.42
CA VAL A 65 -6.93 -3.43 -31.27
C VAL A 65 -8.37 -3.31 -30.76
N ALA A 66 -9.35 -3.19 -31.67
CA ALA A 66 -10.77 -3.20 -31.36
C ALA A 66 -11.22 -4.53 -30.72
N GLU A 67 -10.69 -5.65 -31.20
CA GLU A 67 -10.95 -6.98 -30.65
C GLU A 67 -10.44 -7.13 -29.21
N ILE A 68 -9.20 -6.72 -28.92
CA ILE A 68 -8.63 -6.77 -27.55
C ILE A 68 -9.35 -5.78 -26.63
N GLY A 69 -9.61 -4.57 -27.12
CA GLY A 69 -10.24 -3.50 -26.37
C GLY A 69 -11.74 -3.69 -26.13
N GLY A 70 -12.41 -4.51 -26.94
CA GLY A 70 -13.84 -4.77 -26.83
C GLY A 70 -14.73 -3.63 -27.33
N TRP A 71 -14.34 -2.97 -28.42
CA TRP A 71 -15.08 -1.87 -29.05
C TRP A 71 -15.24 -2.10 -30.56
N GLY A 72 -15.96 -1.22 -31.25
CA GLY A 72 -16.23 -1.38 -32.69
C GLY A 72 -17.08 -2.62 -32.98
N ASP A 73 -16.63 -3.46 -33.91
CA ASP A 73 -17.30 -4.71 -34.29
C ASP A 73 -17.31 -5.75 -33.16
N PHE A 74 -16.50 -5.54 -32.12
CA PHE A 74 -16.34 -6.42 -30.95
C PHE A 74 -16.89 -5.80 -29.67
N ALA A 75 -17.83 -4.85 -29.77
CA ALA A 75 -18.46 -4.21 -28.61
C ALA A 75 -19.02 -5.23 -27.61
N GLY A 76 -18.63 -5.11 -26.35
CA GLY A 76 -19.00 -6.05 -25.28
C GLY A 76 -18.13 -7.31 -25.20
N GLY A 77 -17.16 -7.45 -26.11
CA GLY A 77 -16.09 -8.45 -26.07
C GLY A 77 -14.80 -7.93 -25.45
N GLY A 78 -13.67 -8.47 -25.91
CA GLY A 78 -12.34 -8.08 -25.46
C GLY A 78 -12.00 -8.49 -24.03
N ILE A 79 -10.79 -8.14 -23.60
CA ILE A 79 -10.26 -8.56 -22.29
C ILE A 79 -10.44 -7.48 -21.20
N VAL A 80 -10.64 -6.22 -21.59
CA VAL A 80 -10.75 -5.08 -20.67
C VAL A 80 -11.94 -5.25 -19.72
N GLY A 81 -13.13 -5.52 -20.26
CA GLY A 81 -14.36 -5.71 -19.50
C GLY A 81 -14.30 -6.90 -18.52
N PRO A 82 -13.95 -8.12 -18.99
CA PRO A 82 -13.84 -9.27 -18.09
C PRO A 82 -12.81 -9.11 -16.97
N MET A 83 -11.70 -8.41 -17.21
CA MET A 83 -10.71 -8.16 -16.17
C MET A 83 -11.27 -7.28 -15.04
N ILE A 84 -11.96 -6.19 -15.37
CA ILE A 84 -12.52 -5.29 -14.36
C ILE A 84 -13.73 -5.89 -13.63
N THR A 85 -14.59 -6.63 -14.34
CA THR A 85 -15.83 -7.17 -13.78
C THR A 85 -15.60 -8.47 -12.99
N TYR A 86 -14.69 -9.33 -13.45
CA TYR A 86 -14.46 -10.65 -12.83
C TYR A 86 -13.10 -10.75 -12.13
N LEU A 87 -12.00 -10.55 -12.87
CA LEU A 87 -10.66 -10.85 -12.36
C LEU A 87 -10.34 -10.05 -11.10
N LEU A 88 -10.47 -8.72 -11.16
CA LEU A 88 -10.05 -7.85 -10.06
C LEU A 88 -10.91 -8.05 -8.78
N PRO A 89 -12.26 -8.07 -8.84
CA PRO A 89 -13.04 -8.30 -7.64
C PRO A 89 -12.84 -9.73 -7.09
N ILE A 90 -12.74 -10.77 -7.92
CA ILE A 90 -12.47 -12.15 -7.44
C ILE A 90 -11.14 -12.23 -6.70
N LEU A 91 -10.08 -11.60 -7.20
CA LEU A 91 -8.78 -11.55 -6.52
C LEU A 91 -8.87 -10.86 -5.16
N ILE A 92 -9.65 -9.78 -5.05
CA ILE A 92 -9.91 -9.10 -3.77
C ILE A 92 -10.68 -10.01 -2.82
N GLY A 93 -11.73 -10.66 -3.30
CA GLY A 93 -12.54 -11.61 -2.52
C GLY A 93 -11.72 -12.78 -2.01
N TYR A 94 -10.85 -13.34 -2.87
CA TYR A 94 -9.91 -14.39 -2.51
C TYR A 94 -8.93 -13.93 -1.44
N THR A 95 -8.28 -12.78 -1.63
CA THR A 95 -7.32 -12.26 -0.65
C THR A 95 -8.01 -11.95 0.69
N GLY A 96 -9.20 -11.35 0.68
CA GLY A 96 -9.98 -11.11 1.90
C GLY A 96 -10.37 -12.37 2.65
N GLY A 97 -10.85 -13.39 1.93
CA GLY A 97 -11.14 -14.70 2.53
C GLY A 97 -9.88 -15.37 3.08
N ARG A 98 -8.76 -15.24 2.37
CA ARG A 98 -7.47 -15.80 2.77
C ARG A 98 -6.90 -15.15 4.02
N MET A 99 -7.08 -13.85 4.17
CA MET A 99 -6.67 -13.15 5.38
C MET A 99 -7.42 -13.63 6.64
N VAL A 100 -8.64 -14.17 6.49
CA VAL A 100 -9.44 -14.65 7.60
C VAL A 100 -9.22 -16.14 7.89
N TYR A 101 -9.09 -16.96 6.84
CA TYR A 101 -9.01 -18.42 6.98
C TYR A 101 -8.18 -19.12 5.89
N ASP A 102 -7.01 -18.53 5.59
CA ASP A 102 -6.01 -19.02 4.64
C ASP A 102 -6.62 -19.49 3.31
N THR A 103 -5.96 -20.39 2.58
CA THR A 103 -6.32 -20.77 1.22
C THR A 103 -7.77 -21.24 1.10
N ARG A 104 -8.30 -21.97 2.10
CA ARG A 104 -9.70 -22.41 2.10
C ARG A 104 -10.67 -21.23 2.19
N GLY A 105 -10.41 -20.30 3.11
CA GLY A 105 -11.18 -19.07 3.21
C GLY A 105 -11.10 -18.25 1.92
N GLY A 106 -9.95 -18.22 1.27
CA GLY A 106 -9.77 -17.55 -0.01
C GLY A 106 -10.63 -18.15 -1.13
N VAL A 107 -10.64 -19.47 -1.28
CA VAL A 107 -11.48 -20.15 -2.29
C VAL A 107 -12.96 -19.88 -2.05
N VAL A 108 -13.45 -20.00 -0.80
CA VAL A 108 -14.85 -19.71 -0.47
C VAL A 108 -15.19 -18.24 -0.67
N GLY A 109 -14.29 -17.33 -0.30
CA GLY A 109 -14.43 -15.89 -0.53
C GLY A 109 -14.52 -15.54 -2.02
N ALA A 110 -13.72 -16.19 -2.87
CA ALA A 110 -13.79 -16.05 -4.33
C ALA A 110 -15.14 -16.52 -4.89
N ILE A 111 -15.63 -17.68 -4.45
CA ILE A 111 -16.94 -18.21 -4.87
C ILE A 111 -18.08 -17.26 -4.45
N ALA A 112 -18.06 -16.79 -3.20
CA ALA A 112 -19.05 -15.84 -2.70
C ALA A 112 -19.02 -14.51 -3.47
N THR A 113 -17.83 -14.05 -3.85
CA THR A 113 -17.64 -12.83 -4.65
C THR A 113 -18.22 -12.99 -6.06
N MET A 114 -18.04 -14.16 -6.69
CA MET A 114 -18.67 -14.47 -7.97
C MET A 114 -20.20 -14.35 -7.91
N GLY A 115 -20.80 -14.73 -6.79
CA GLY A 115 -22.24 -14.54 -6.55
C GLY A 115 -22.67 -13.08 -6.59
N VAL A 116 -21.93 -12.16 -5.96
CA VAL A 116 -22.26 -10.72 -6.02
C VAL A 116 -22.07 -10.16 -7.42
N ILE A 117 -20.96 -10.53 -8.09
CA ILE A 117 -20.67 -10.10 -9.46
C ILE A 117 -21.81 -10.52 -10.39
N ALA A 118 -22.24 -11.77 -10.34
CA ALA A 118 -23.29 -12.27 -11.22
C ALA A 118 -24.64 -11.57 -11.02
N GLY A 119 -24.87 -10.91 -9.87
CA GLY A 119 -26.11 -10.20 -9.56
C GLY A 119 -26.20 -8.78 -10.13
N THR A 120 -25.16 -8.27 -10.80
CA THR A 120 -25.12 -6.89 -11.34
C THR A 120 -24.25 -6.83 -12.61
N GLU A 121 -24.30 -5.71 -13.32
CA GLU A 121 -23.39 -5.40 -14.43
C GLU A 121 -22.22 -4.49 -14.00
N ILE A 122 -22.25 -3.97 -12.77
CA ILE A 122 -21.24 -3.05 -12.24
C ILE A 122 -20.09 -3.84 -11.60
N PRO A 123 -18.81 -3.43 -11.76
CA PRO A 123 -17.68 -4.03 -11.06
C PRO A 123 -17.83 -4.07 -9.52
N MET A 124 -17.95 -5.27 -8.94
CA MET A 124 -18.33 -5.48 -7.53
C MET A 124 -17.15 -5.46 -6.54
N PHE A 125 -16.33 -4.40 -6.56
CA PHE A 125 -15.21 -4.25 -5.62
C PHE A 125 -15.67 -4.21 -4.15
N MET A 126 -16.69 -3.41 -3.83
CA MET A 126 -17.24 -3.34 -2.47
C MET A 126 -17.90 -4.67 -2.07
N GLY A 127 -18.59 -5.32 -3.01
CA GLY A 127 -19.15 -6.66 -2.82
C GLY A 127 -18.08 -7.68 -2.46
N ALA A 128 -16.95 -7.68 -3.19
CA ALA A 128 -15.80 -8.53 -2.91
C ALA A 128 -15.17 -8.23 -1.54
N MET A 129 -15.05 -6.95 -1.18
CA MET A 129 -14.51 -6.52 0.12
C MET A 129 -15.34 -6.98 1.31
N ILE A 130 -16.65 -7.15 1.12
CA ILE A 130 -17.57 -7.66 2.15
C ILE A 130 -17.60 -9.20 2.12
N MET A 131 -17.86 -9.78 0.95
CA MET A 131 -18.12 -11.22 0.81
C MET A 131 -16.88 -12.09 0.94
N GLY A 132 -15.70 -11.61 0.56
CA GLY A 132 -14.45 -12.34 0.73
C GLY A 132 -14.19 -12.72 2.18
N PRO A 133 -14.01 -11.72 3.09
CA PRO A 133 -13.82 -11.95 4.52
C PRO A 133 -15.00 -12.70 5.17
N LEU A 134 -16.25 -12.40 4.79
CA LEU A 134 -17.42 -13.13 5.28
C LEU A 134 -17.39 -14.61 4.90
N GLY A 135 -16.95 -14.93 3.68
CA GLY A 135 -16.74 -16.29 3.21
C GLY A 135 -15.67 -17.02 4.02
N GLY A 136 -14.51 -16.38 4.24
CA GLY A 136 -13.46 -16.94 5.08
C GLY A 136 -13.89 -17.12 6.54
N TRP A 137 -14.58 -16.12 7.11
CA TRP A 137 -15.07 -16.15 8.49
C TRP A 137 -16.10 -17.27 8.69
N SER A 138 -17.10 -17.36 7.83
CA SER A 138 -18.14 -18.38 7.94
C SER A 138 -17.59 -19.80 7.72
N MET A 139 -16.66 -19.96 6.76
CA MET A 139 -15.99 -21.24 6.53
C MET A 139 -15.19 -21.70 7.76
N LYS A 140 -14.46 -20.79 8.41
CA LYS A 140 -13.73 -21.06 9.65
C LYS A 140 -14.64 -21.62 10.75
N HIS A 141 -15.85 -21.07 10.87
CA HIS A 141 -16.82 -21.53 11.88
C HIS A 141 -17.43 -22.88 11.52
N ILE A 142 -17.66 -23.15 10.24
CA ILE A 142 -18.18 -24.44 9.78
C ILE A 142 -17.16 -25.55 10.02
N ASP A 143 -15.89 -25.32 9.69
CA ASP A 143 -14.85 -26.31 9.93
C ASP A 143 -14.65 -26.58 11.42
N ALA A 144 -14.74 -25.55 12.28
CA ALA A 144 -14.63 -25.71 13.72
C ALA A 144 -15.72 -26.65 14.30
N ILE A 145 -16.87 -26.81 13.65
CA ILE A 145 -17.92 -27.75 14.09
C ILE A 145 -17.47 -29.22 13.90
N TRP A 146 -16.59 -29.48 12.92
CA TRP A 146 -16.18 -30.82 12.47
C TRP A 146 -14.73 -31.15 12.86
N ASP A 147 -14.02 -30.18 13.44
CA ASP A 147 -12.64 -30.33 13.89
C ASP A 147 -12.51 -31.50 14.89
N GLY A 148 -11.50 -32.34 14.67
CA GLY A 148 -11.26 -33.57 15.43
C GLY A 148 -12.32 -34.68 15.31
N LYS A 149 -13.39 -34.48 14.52
CA LYS A 149 -14.47 -35.49 14.33
C LYS A 149 -14.36 -36.28 13.04
N ILE A 150 -13.51 -35.83 12.11
CA ILE A 150 -13.34 -36.47 10.80
C ILE A 150 -12.35 -37.62 10.93
N LYS A 151 -12.69 -38.79 10.37
CA LYS A 151 -11.80 -39.94 10.36
C LYS A 151 -10.56 -39.66 9.48
N PRO A 152 -9.37 -40.12 9.88
CA PRO A 152 -8.16 -40.00 9.06
C PRO A 152 -8.40 -40.54 7.65
N GLY A 153 -7.94 -39.81 6.64
CA GLY A 153 -8.14 -40.13 5.21
C GLY A 153 -9.42 -39.57 4.57
N PHE A 154 -10.42 -39.18 5.37
CA PHE A 154 -11.63 -38.50 4.86
C PHE A 154 -11.56 -36.97 4.97
N GLU A 155 -10.56 -36.44 5.68
CA GLU A 155 -10.39 -35.01 5.94
C GLU A 155 -10.44 -34.17 4.65
N MET A 156 -9.63 -34.53 3.65
CA MET A 156 -9.60 -33.78 2.38
C MET A 156 -10.95 -33.81 1.65
N LEU A 157 -11.65 -34.96 1.67
CA LEU A 157 -12.96 -35.11 1.04
C LEU A 157 -13.98 -34.20 1.73
N VAL A 158 -14.12 -34.34 3.05
CA VAL A 158 -15.08 -33.56 3.84
C VAL A 158 -14.77 -32.07 3.72
N ASN A 159 -13.49 -31.69 3.81
CA ASN A 159 -13.07 -30.30 3.74
C ASN A 159 -13.40 -29.65 2.38
N ASN A 160 -13.16 -30.34 1.28
CA ASN A 160 -13.45 -29.82 -0.06
C ASN A 160 -14.96 -29.79 -0.35
N PHE A 161 -15.71 -30.83 0.04
CA PHE A 161 -17.16 -30.85 -0.12
C PHE A 161 -17.85 -29.79 0.74
N ALA A 162 -17.42 -29.61 1.99
CA ALA A 162 -17.95 -28.56 2.86
C ALA A 162 -17.69 -27.17 2.27
N ALA A 163 -16.46 -26.89 1.81
CA ALA A 163 -16.12 -25.62 1.17
C ALA A 163 -16.92 -25.38 -0.12
N GLY A 164 -17.11 -26.42 -0.95
CA GLY A 164 -17.88 -26.32 -2.18
C GLY A 164 -19.37 -26.07 -1.95
N ILE A 165 -20.01 -26.85 -1.07
CA ILE A 165 -21.44 -26.71 -0.74
C ILE A 165 -21.69 -25.36 -0.07
N TRP A 166 -20.88 -25.01 0.93
CA TRP A 166 -21.02 -23.73 1.62
C TRP A 166 -20.72 -22.54 0.71
N GLY A 167 -19.68 -22.64 -0.12
CA GLY A 167 -19.40 -21.65 -1.16
C GLY A 167 -20.60 -21.44 -2.10
N GLY A 168 -21.26 -22.52 -2.55
CA GLY A 168 -22.46 -22.43 -3.37
C GLY A 168 -23.64 -21.74 -2.67
N ILE A 169 -23.87 -22.03 -1.39
CA ILE A 169 -24.88 -21.36 -0.55
C ILE A 169 -24.56 -19.87 -0.45
N LEU A 170 -23.30 -19.54 -0.11
CA LEU A 170 -22.86 -18.16 0.01
C LEU A 170 -22.95 -17.40 -1.30
N ALA A 171 -22.58 -18.01 -2.44
CA ALA A 171 -22.70 -17.36 -3.75
C ALA A 171 -24.17 -17.05 -4.09
N THR A 172 -25.08 -17.98 -3.77
CA THR A 172 -26.52 -17.77 -3.99
C THR A 172 -27.07 -16.67 -3.08
N PHE A 173 -26.67 -16.66 -1.81
CA PHE A 173 -26.97 -15.57 -0.88
C PHE A 173 -26.41 -14.23 -1.38
N ALA A 174 -25.17 -14.23 -1.85
CA ALA A 174 -24.50 -13.06 -2.35
C ALA A 174 -25.21 -12.46 -3.58
N PHE A 175 -25.68 -13.32 -4.48
CA PHE A 175 -26.45 -12.96 -5.66
C PHE A 175 -27.81 -12.33 -5.28
N PHE A 176 -28.63 -13.02 -4.50
CA PHE A 176 -30.00 -12.57 -4.24
C PHE A 176 -30.13 -11.48 -3.17
N VAL A 177 -29.23 -11.47 -2.18
CA VAL A 177 -29.35 -10.59 -1.00
C VAL A 177 -28.31 -9.48 -1.06
N MET A 178 -27.04 -9.83 -1.22
CA MET A 178 -25.96 -8.84 -1.08
C MET A 178 -25.82 -7.96 -2.32
N SER A 179 -26.00 -8.49 -3.52
CA SER A 179 -25.87 -7.71 -4.76
C SER A 179 -26.81 -6.50 -4.79
N PRO A 180 -28.13 -6.62 -4.53
CA PRO A 180 -29.02 -5.46 -4.46
C PRO A 180 -28.63 -4.44 -3.38
N ILE A 181 -28.19 -4.91 -2.20
CA ILE A 181 -27.78 -4.04 -1.09
C ILE A 181 -26.53 -3.24 -1.47
N VAL A 182 -25.51 -3.92 -2.02
CA VAL A 182 -24.25 -3.26 -2.40
C VAL A 182 -24.47 -2.29 -3.55
N THR A 183 -25.26 -2.65 -4.56
CA THR A 183 -25.63 -1.75 -5.66
C THR A 183 -26.33 -0.49 -5.12
N TRP A 184 -27.32 -0.66 -4.23
CA TRP A 184 -27.99 0.49 -3.60
C TRP A 184 -27.04 1.42 -2.84
N ILE A 185 -26.05 0.86 -2.14
CA ILE A 185 -25.02 1.66 -1.44
C ILE A 185 -24.14 2.39 -2.45
N SER A 186 -23.67 1.70 -3.49
CA SER A 186 -22.84 2.29 -4.55
C SER A 186 -23.54 3.45 -5.24
N ASP A 187 -24.81 3.27 -5.60
CA ASP A 187 -25.60 4.30 -6.28
C ASP A 187 -25.74 5.56 -5.40
N ARG A 188 -26.04 5.39 -4.11
CA ARG A 188 -26.13 6.52 -3.15
C ARG A 188 -24.80 7.25 -2.97
N LEU A 189 -23.70 6.52 -2.96
CA LEU A 189 -22.36 7.11 -2.87
C LEU A 189 -22.01 7.85 -4.18
N GLY A 190 -22.37 7.28 -5.32
CA GLY A 190 -22.25 7.92 -6.64
C GLY A 190 -23.04 9.22 -6.73
N GLU A 191 -24.32 9.21 -6.33
CA GLU A 191 -25.18 10.39 -6.23
C GLU A 191 -24.54 11.49 -5.33
N GLY A 192 -23.92 11.10 -4.22
CA GLY A 192 -23.23 12.03 -3.32
C GLY A 192 -21.99 12.66 -3.95
N VAL A 193 -21.22 11.89 -4.72
CA VAL A 193 -20.08 12.43 -5.48
C VAL A 193 -20.56 13.36 -6.59
N ASP A 194 -21.55 12.95 -7.38
CA ASP A 194 -22.11 13.75 -8.46
C ASP A 194 -22.63 15.12 -7.95
N TRP A 195 -23.27 15.12 -6.78
CA TRP A 195 -23.67 16.35 -6.11
C TRP A 195 -22.47 17.25 -5.76
N LEU A 196 -21.36 16.69 -5.26
CA LEU A 196 -20.14 17.44 -4.95
C LEU A 196 -19.50 18.03 -6.22
N VAL A 197 -19.51 17.29 -7.33
CA VAL A 197 -18.99 17.76 -8.62
C VAL A 197 -19.87 18.87 -9.17
N THR A 198 -21.19 18.64 -9.28
CA THR A 198 -22.16 19.59 -9.84
C THR A 198 -22.20 20.91 -9.08
N ASN A 199 -21.99 20.90 -7.76
CA ASN A 199 -21.96 22.11 -6.93
C ASN A 199 -20.56 22.74 -6.78
N ASN A 200 -19.53 22.24 -7.49
CA ASN A 200 -18.13 22.68 -7.35
C ASN A 200 -17.58 22.58 -5.91
N LEU A 201 -18.11 21.63 -5.14
CA LEU A 201 -17.73 21.38 -3.74
C LEU A 201 -16.68 20.28 -3.61
N LEU A 202 -16.36 19.56 -4.69
CA LEU A 202 -15.33 18.52 -4.69
C LEU A 202 -13.98 18.98 -4.10
N PRO A 203 -13.50 20.22 -4.31
CA PRO A 203 -12.28 20.72 -3.66
C PRO A 203 -12.33 20.63 -2.12
N LEU A 204 -13.50 20.77 -1.50
CA LEU A 204 -13.65 20.71 -0.05
C LEU A 204 -13.36 19.32 0.52
N THR A 205 -13.37 18.27 -0.30
CA THR A 205 -12.98 16.92 0.13
C THR A 205 -11.54 16.88 0.67
N SER A 206 -10.66 17.79 0.24
CA SER A 206 -9.29 17.92 0.75
C SER A 206 -9.22 18.28 2.24
N LEU A 207 -10.27 18.88 2.82
CA LEU A 207 -10.36 19.11 4.27
C LEU A 207 -10.38 17.80 5.07
N ILE A 208 -10.85 16.72 4.46
CA ILE A 208 -10.93 15.39 5.06
C ILE A 208 -9.76 14.53 4.57
N ILE A 209 -9.51 14.52 3.26
CA ILE A 209 -8.52 13.65 2.63
C ILE A 209 -7.11 13.96 3.14
N GLU A 210 -6.67 15.22 3.15
CA GLU A 210 -5.29 15.55 3.50
C GLU A 210 -4.94 15.21 4.97
N PRO A 211 -5.76 15.55 5.97
CA PRO A 211 -5.53 15.08 7.34
C PRO A 211 -5.59 13.55 7.46
N ALA A 212 -6.54 12.91 6.78
CA ALA A 212 -6.66 11.46 6.81
C ALA A 212 -5.43 10.77 6.23
N LYS A 213 -4.83 11.29 5.14
CA LYS A 213 -3.58 10.80 4.56
C LYS A 213 -2.46 10.80 5.58
N VAL A 214 -2.20 11.94 6.22
CA VAL A 214 -1.14 12.10 7.25
C VAL A 214 -1.39 11.22 8.48
N LEU A 215 -2.65 10.87 8.76
CA LEU A 215 -3.05 9.94 9.82
C LEU A 215 -3.07 8.46 9.39
N PHE A 216 -2.53 8.13 8.21
CA PHE A 216 -2.43 6.78 7.62
C PHE A 216 -3.77 6.15 7.28
N LEU A 217 -4.76 6.98 6.94
CA LEU A 217 -6.07 6.57 6.45
C LEU A 217 -6.19 6.70 4.93
N ASN A 218 -5.11 7.10 4.23
CA ASN A 218 -5.03 7.17 2.77
C ASN A 218 -5.51 5.88 2.10
N ASN A 219 -5.04 4.78 2.67
CA ASN A 219 -5.29 3.42 2.21
C ASN A 219 -6.78 3.01 2.29
N ALA A 220 -7.47 3.45 3.35
CA ALA A 220 -8.90 3.24 3.53
C ALA A 220 -9.73 4.10 2.57
N ILE A 221 -9.34 5.36 2.39
CA ILE A 221 -10.04 6.29 1.52
C ILE A 221 -9.85 5.89 0.05
N ASN A 222 -8.61 5.67 -0.38
CA ASN A 222 -8.29 5.41 -1.77
C ASN A 222 -8.87 4.06 -2.20
N HIS A 223 -8.49 2.96 -1.55
CA HIS A 223 -8.90 1.63 -2.00
C HIS A 223 -10.29 1.22 -1.50
N GLY A 224 -10.76 1.76 -0.37
CA GLY A 224 -12.07 1.45 0.18
C GLY A 224 -13.23 2.25 -0.42
N VAL A 225 -12.97 3.48 -0.89
CA VAL A 225 -14.05 4.39 -1.35
C VAL A 225 -13.77 4.94 -2.76
N LEU A 226 -12.64 5.64 -2.96
CA LEU A 226 -12.39 6.36 -4.22
C LEU A 226 -12.17 5.45 -5.42
N THR A 227 -11.44 4.35 -5.24
CA THR A 227 -11.14 3.39 -6.31
C THR A 227 -12.42 2.74 -6.85
N PRO A 228 -13.28 2.11 -6.03
CA PRO A 228 -14.55 1.56 -6.52
C PRO A 228 -15.43 2.58 -7.25
N LEU A 229 -15.61 3.78 -6.66
CA LEU A 229 -16.45 4.83 -7.25
C LEU A 229 -15.86 5.37 -8.56
N GLY A 230 -14.56 5.66 -8.57
CA GLY A 230 -13.88 6.16 -9.76
C GLY A 230 -13.82 5.12 -10.87
N THR A 231 -13.78 3.83 -10.52
CA THR A 231 -13.84 2.75 -11.51
C THR A 231 -15.22 2.66 -12.15
N GLN A 232 -16.29 2.79 -11.38
CA GLN A 232 -17.65 2.84 -11.93
C GLN A 232 -17.81 4.04 -12.88
N GLU A 233 -17.38 5.23 -12.44
CA GLU A 233 -17.42 6.45 -13.26
C GLU A 233 -16.56 6.32 -14.54
N ALA A 234 -15.37 5.72 -14.44
CA ALA A 234 -14.50 5.52 -15.60
C ALA A 234 -15.04 4.51 -16.62
N VAL A 235 -15.87 3.55 -16.21
CA VAL A 235 -16.56 2.65 -17.16
C VAL A 235 -17.59 3.41 -17.97
N GLU A 236 -18.32 4.34 -17.35
CA GLU A 236 -19.38 5.12 -18.02
C GLU A 236 -18.83 6.29 -18.84
N GLN A 237 -17.83 7.00 -18.30
CA GLN A 237 -17.33 8.26 -18.86
C GLN A 237 -15.93 8.14 -19.48
N GLY A 238 -15.29 6.97 -19.37
CA GLY A 238 -13.93 6.72 -19.86
C GLY A 238 -12.81 7.32 -18.99
N LYS A 239 -13.14 8.15 -18.00
CA LYS A 239 -12.22 8.75 -17.03
C LYS A 239 -12.94 9.06 -15.71
N SER A 240 -12.18 9.19 -14.63
CA SER A 240 -12.69 9.68 -13.35
C SER A 240 -11.69 10.62 -12.68
N VAL A 241 -12.20 11.73 -12.16
CA VAL A 241 -11.41 12.67 -11.34
C VAL A 241 -11.08 12.09 -9.96
N LEU A 242 -11.89 11.14 -9.45
CA LEU A 242 -11.74 10.54 -8.12
C LEU A 242 -10.40 9.84 -7.94
N PHE A 243 -9.82 9.30 -9.01
CA PHE A 243 -8.49 8.71 -8.97
C PHE A 243 -7.37 9.72 -8.68
N LEU A 244 -7.58 11.02 -8.93
CA LEU A 244 -6.60 12.07 -8.68
C LEU A 244 -6.70 12.68 -7.28
N LEU A 245 -7.82 12.51 -6.58
CA LEU A 245 -8.08 13.14 -5.28
C LEU A 245 -7.04 12.74 -4.22
N GLU A 246 -6.56 11.49 -4.27
CA GLU A 246 -5.50 11.01 -3.38
C GLU A 246 -4.14 10.90 -4.10
N ALA A 247 -4.14 10.48 -5.38
CA ALA A 247 -2.92 10.16 -6.10
C ALA A 247 -2.12 11.39 -6.56
N ASN A 248 -2.70 12.60 -6.58
CA ASN A 248 -1.99 13.81 -7.01
C ASN A 248 -0.71 14.02 -6.17
N PRO A 249 0.50 13.95 -6.77
CA PRO A 249 1.75 14.08 -6.03
C PRO A 249 2.13 15.55 -5.78
N GLY A 250 1.40 16.51 -6.36
CA GLY A 250 1.67 17.95 -6.28
C GLY A 250 1.78 18.49 -4.85
N PRO A 251 0.81 18.26 -3.95
CA PRO A 251 0.88 18.77 -2.58
C PRO A 251 2.15 18.33 -1.83
N GLY A 252 2.46 17.03 -1.84
CA GLY A 252 3.67 16.50 -1.21
C GLY A 252 4.95 17.07 -1.81
N LEU A 253 5.01 17.22 -3.14
CA LEU A 253 6.15 17.85 -3.82
C LEU A 253 6.35 19.30 -3.36
N GLY A 254 5.27 20.08 -3.27
CA GLY A 254 5.32 21.47 -2.83
C GLY A 254 5.80 21.62 -1.38
N LEU A 255 5.32 20.74 -0.49
CA LEU A 255 5.78 20.68 0.91
C LEU A 255 7.26 20.40 1.01
N LEU A 256 7.73 19.35 0.33
CA LEU A 256 9.14 18.94 0.39
C LEU A 256 10.05 20.01 -0.22
N THR A 257 9.64 20.63 -1.33
CA THR A 257 10.37 21.76 -1.92
C THR A 257 10.44 22.95 -0.96
N ALA A 258 9.40 23.22 -0.18
CA ALA A 258 9.43 24.25 0.86
C ALA A 258 10.47 23.94 1.94
N TYR A 259 10.59 22.67 2.35
CA TYR A 259 11.64 22.23 3.29
C TYR A 259 13.05 22.29 2.69
N MET A 260 13.24 22.00 1.39
CA MET A 260 14.54 22.16 0.72
C MET A 260 15.04 23.59 0.79
N VAL A 261 14.14 24.58 0.61
CA VAL A 261 14.52 25.99 0.59
C VAL A 261 14.58 26.57 2.01
N PHE A 262 13.52 26.39 2.80
CA PHE A 262 13.27 27.09 4.06
C PHE A 262 13.31 26.21 5.32
N GLY A 263 13.45 24.90 5.17
CA GLY A 263 13.65 23.99 6.31
C GLY A 263 14.97 24.22 7.02
N ARG A 264 15.17 23.55 8.16
CA ARG A 264 16.44 23.55 8.90
C ARG A 264 16.87 22.11 9.21
N GLY A 265 18.13 21.96 9.63
CA GLY A 265 18.71 20.69 10.09
C GLY A 265 18.48 19.50 9.14
N LEU A 266 18.18 18.35 9.74
CA LEU A 266 17.90 17.10 9.00
C LEU A 266 16.70 17.19 8.07
N ALA A 267 15.67 17.99 8.39
CA ALA A 267 14.50 18.15 7.52
C ALA A 267 14.87 18.80 6.18
N LYS A 268 15.76 19.80 6.19
CA LYS A 268 16.27 20.39 4.94
C LYS A 268 17.16 19.43 4.16
N ALA A 269 18.03 18.69 4.84
CA ALA A 269 18.99 17.78 4.21
C ALA A 269 18.30 16.56 3.55
N SER A 270 17.26 16.02 4.18
CA SER A 270 16.53 14.84 3.71
C SER A 270 15.46 15.14 2.66
N ALA A 271 14.92 16.37 2.62
CA ALA A 271 13.81 16.74 1.74
C ALA A 271 14.03 16.47 0.23
N PRO A 272 15.22 16.72 -0.36
CA PRO A 272 15.49 16.40 -1.77
C PRO A 272 15.31 14.91 -2.09
N GLY A 273 15.86 14.02 -1.26
CA GLY A 273 15.73 12.57 -1.42
C GLY A 273 14.28 12.12 -1.25
N ALA A 274 13.61 12.65 -0.22
CA ALA A 274 12.19 12.39 0.01
C ALA A 274 11.32 12.83 -1.18
N ALA A 275 11.64 13.95 -1.83
CA ALA A 275 10.87 14.45 -2.96
C ALA A 275 10.98 13.57 -4.19
N ILE A 276 12.17 13.02 -4.44
CA ILE A 276 12.38 12.06 -5.54
C ILE A 276 11.56 10.79 -5.28
N ILE A 277 11.67 10.22 -4.08
CA ILE A 277 10.96 9.00 -3.68
C ILE A 277 9.43 9.21 -3.72
N HIS A 278 8.96 10.36 -3.25
CA HIS A 278 7.55 10.76 -3.30
C HIS A 278 7.06 10.91 -4.74
N PHE A 279 7.68 11.81 -5.49
CA PHE A 279 7.14 12.27 -6.78
C PHE A 279 7.34 11.24 -7.88
N LEU A 280 8.53 10.62 -7.95
CA LEU A 280 8.86 9.62 -8.97
C LEU A 280 8.55 8.19 -8.51
N GLY A 281 8.75 7.90 -7.22
CA GLY A 281 8.47 6.58 -6.66
C GLY A 281 7.02 6.37 -6.24
N GLY A 282 6.26 7.45 -5.99
CA GLY A 282 4.85 7.38 -5.63
C GLY A 282 4.60 6.93 -4.20
N ILE A 283 5.59 7.04 -3.32
CA ILE A 283 5.48 6.70 -1.89
C ILE A 283 5.08 7.95 -1.13
N HIS A 284 3.77 8.19 -0.97
CA HIS A 284 3.24 9.41 -0.34
C HIS A 284 3.55 9.46 1.16
N GLU A 285 3.76 8.33 1.81
CA GLU A 285 4.06 8.26 3.24
C GLU A 285 5.39 8.93 3.61
N ILE A 286 6.29 9.13 2.65
CA ILE A 286 7.62 9.70 2.88
C ILE A 286 7.58 11.16 3.35
N TYR A 287 6.53 11.92 2.97
CA TYR A 287 6.41 13.31 3.40
C TYR A 287 5.60 13.49 4.69
N PHE A 288 4.92 12.44 5.20
CA PHE A 288 4.08 12.56 6.38
C PHE A 288 4.86 12.98 7.65
N PRO A 289 6.09 12.49 7.92
CA PRO A 289 6.89 12.95 9.06
C PRO A 289 7.12 14.47 9.05
N TYR A 290 7.26 15.08 7.88
CA TYR A 290 7.45 16.53 7.73
C TYR A 290 6.21 17.33 8.13
N VAL A 291 5.01 16.77 7.95
CA VAL A 291 3.76 17.36 8.44
C VAL A 291 3.59 17.11 9.94
N LEU A 292 3.89 15.89 10.41
CA LEU A 292 3.77 15.51 11.82
C LEU A 292 4.73 16.29 12.72
N MET A 293 5.93 16.63 12.22
CA MET A 293 6.88 17.49 12.91
C MET A 293 6.31 18.88 13.20
N LYS A 294 5.55 19.44 12.23
CA LYS A 294 4.90 20.75 12.34
C LYS A 294 3.45 20.67 11.89
N PRO A 295 2.51 20.22 12.76
CA PRO A 295 1.13 19.93 12.37
C PRO A 295 0.39 21.08 11.67
N LYS A 296 0.78 22.34 11.92
CA LYS A 296 0.26 23.51 11.20
C LYS A 296 0.44 23.44 9.68
N LEU A 297 1.43 22.68 9.18
CA LEU A 297 1.67 22.48 7.74
C LEU A 297 0.57 21.67 7.07
N ILE A 298 -0.35 21.04 7.83
CA ILE A 298 -1.55 20.45 7.25
C ILE A 298 -2.39 21.46 6.48
N VAL A 299 -2.36 22.74 6.88
CA VAL A 299 -3.05 23.82 6.16
C VAL A 299 -2.48 24.00 4.75
N ALA A 300 -1.16 23.84 4.58
CA ALA A 300 -0.52 23.89 3.28
C ALA A 300 -0.95 22.70 2.41
N MET A 301 -1.02 21.50 2.99
CA MET A 301 -1.49 20.30 2.30
C MET A 301 -2.94 20.45 1.84
N ILE A 302 -3.83 20.92 2.73
CA ILE A 302 -5.24 21.19 2.40
C ILE A 302 -5.33 22.22 1.27
N ALA A 303 -4.66 23.36 1.37
CA ALA A 303 -4.72 24.40 0.34
C ALA A 303 -4.22 23.91 -1.02
N GLY A 304 -3.12 23.15 -1.04
CA GLY A 304 -2.60 22.50 -2.24
C GLY A 304 -3.54 21.47 -2.82
N GLY A 305 -4.07 20.57 -1.99
CA GLY A 305 -5.04 19.55 -2.37
C GLY A 305 -6.30 20.18 -2.97
N MET A 306 -6.88 21.17 -2.28
CA MET A 306 -8.04 21.93 -2.75
C MET A 306 -7.76 22.57 -4.12
N THR A 307 -6.56 23.16 -4.29
CA THR A 307 -6.16 23.77 -5.57
C THR A 307 -6.07 22.73 -6.68
N GLY A 308 -5.46 21.58 -6.40
CA GLY A 308 -5.34 20.49 -7.37
C GLY A 308 -6.70 19.95 -7.79
N VAL A 309 -7.59 19.67 -6.83
CA VAL A 309 -8.95 19.18 -7.11
C VAL A 309 -9.76 20.23 -7.86
N PHE A 310 -9.66 21.51 -7.48
CA PHE A 310 -10.32 22.59 -8.20
C PHE A 310 -9.87 22.69 -9.65
N LEU A 311 -8.55 22.65 -9.91
CA LEU A 311 -8.02 22.66 -11.27
C LEU A 311 -8.46 21.41 -12.04
N ASN A 312 -8.52 20.24 -11.39
CA ASN A 312 -9.00 19.04 -12.05
C ASN A 312 -10.45 19.16 -12.51
N VAL A 313 -11.33 19.68 -11.65
CA VAL A 313 -12.74 19.93 -12.00
C VAL A 313 -12.87 21.01 -13.07
N LEU A 314 -12.10 22.10 -12.96
CA LEU A 314 -12.13 23.22 -13.90
C LEU A 314 -11.73 22.80 -15.33
N PHE A 315 -10.75 21.91 -15.46
CA PHE A 315 -10.28 21.40 -16.75
C PHE A 315 -10.98 20.10 -17.19
N ASP A 316 -11.97 19.61 -16.43
CA ASP A 316 -12.65 18.34 -16.65
C ASP A 316 -11.67 17.19 -16.91
N VAL A 317 -10.74 16.95 -15.99
CA VAL A 317 -9.70 15.92 -16.17
C VAL A 317 -9.92 14.70 -15.29
N GLY A 318 -9.43 13.55 -15.78
CA GLY A 318 -9.49 12.31 -15.03
C GLY A 318 -8.45 11.28 -15.46
N LEU A 319 -8.37 10.19 -14.69
CA LEU A 319 -7.61 8.99 -15.06
C LEU A 319 -8.55 7.88 -15.52
N ARG A 320 -8.05 6.96 -16.34
CA ARG A 320 -8.78 5.76 -16.76
C ARG A 320 -8.82 4.67 -15.69
N ALA A 321 -7.82 4.66 -14.82
CA ALA A 321 -7.62 3.69 -13.78
C ALA A 321 -6.92 4.32 -12.57
N PRO A 322 -6.98 3.69 -11.38
CA PRO A 322 -6.18 4.11 -10.23
C PRO A 322 -4.68 4.16 -10.56
N ALA A 323 -4.01 5.24 -10.16
CA ALA A 323 -2.56 5.33 -10.24
C ALA A 323 -1.92 4.61 -9.03
N ALA A 324 -1.27 3.48 -9.28
CA ALA A 324 -0.59 2.69 -8.25
C ALA A 324 0.79 2.22 -8.74
N PRO A 325 1.89 2.54 -8.03
CA PRO A 325 1.98 3.51 -6.91
C PRO A 325 1.59 4.93 -7.36
N GLY A 326 1.33 5.85 -6.43
CA GLY A 326 0.85 7.21 -6.75
C GLY A 326 1.91 8.16 -7.33
N SER A 327 2.81 7.65 -8.17
CA SER A 327 3.90 8.42 -8.79
C SER A 327 3.39 9.24 -9.97
N ILE A 328 4.15 10.27 -10.35
CA ILE A 328 3.83 11.06 -11.53
C ILE A 328 3.82 10.19 -12.81
N PHE A 329 4.67 9.16 -12.88
CA PHE A 329 4.70 8.22 -14.00
C PHE A 329 3.42 7.38 -14.07
N ALA A 330 2.96 6.87 -12.93
CA ALA A 330 1.71 6.10 -12.86
C ALA A 330 0.50 6.99 -13.16
N VAL A 331 0.50 8.23 -12.68
CA VAL A 331 -0.52 9.23 -13.03
C VAL A 331 -0.53 9.40 -14.56
N TYR A 332 0.57 9.79 -15.19
CA TYR A 332 0.60 10.01 -16.65
C TYR A 332 0.32 8.76 -17.49
N ALA A 333 0.65 7.57 -16.98
CA ALA A 333 0.29 6.31 -17.64
C ALA A 333 -1.23 6.11 -17.71
N GLN A 334 -1.97 6.60 -16.71
CA GLN A 334 -3.43 6.45 -16.63
C GLN A 334 -4.21 7.68 -17.05
N VAL A 335 -3.55 8.81 -17.32
CA VAL A 335 -4.21 10.06 -17.75
C VAL A 335 -5.04 9.84 -19.00
N ALA A 336 -6.32 10.24 -18.95
CA ALA A 336 -7.16 10.26 -20.13
C ALA A 336 -6.56 11.18 -21.22
N THR A 337 -6.70 10.80 -22.48
CA THR A 337 -5.95 11.46 -23.57
C THR A 337 -6.26 12.94 -23.76
N ASP A 338 -7.43 13.41 -23.33
CA ASP A 338 -7.84 14.82 -23.31
C ASP A 338 -7.36 15.57 -22.06
N SER A 339 -6.82 14.86 -21.08
CA SER A 339 -6.62 15.33 -19.70
C SER A 339 -5.17 15.71 -19.37
N TYR A 340 -4.20 15.43 -20.24
CA TYR A 340 -2.76 15.66 -19.97
C TYR A 340 -2.43 17.09 -19.54
N LEU A 341 -2.93 18.09 -20.25
CA LEU A 341 -2.63 19.50 -19.93
C LEU A 341 -3.23 19.88 -18.58
N GLY A 342 -4.50 19.58 -18.35
CA GLY A 342 -5.18 19.94 -17.10
C GLY A 342 -4.60 19.21 -15.89
N VAL A 343 -4.25 17.93 -16.01
CA VAL A 343 -3.56 17.19 -14.92
C VAL A 343 -2.18 17.80 -14.64
N THR A 344 -1.42 18.16 -15.67
CA THR A 344 -0.12 18.83 -15.49
C THR A 344 -0.27 20.14 -14.73
N ILE A 345 -1.25 20.98 -15.14
CA ILE A 345 -1.56 22.25 -14.48
C ILE A 345 -2.00 22.02 -13.03
N ALA A 346 -2.83 21.02 -12.78
CA ALA A 346 -3.30 20.68 -11.44
C ALA A 346 -2.15 20.23 -10.51
N VAL A 347 -1.25 19.36 -11.00
CA VAL A 347 -0.06 18.92 -10.25
C VAL A 347 0.86 20.10 -9.93
N LEU A 348 1.15 20.95 -10.92
CA LEU A 348 2.02 22.11 -10.72
C LEU A 348 1.36 23.19 -9.83
N GLY A 349 0.06 23.44 -10.01
CA GLY A 349 -0.70 24.41 -9.23
C GLY A 349 -0.81 23.98 -7.76
N SER A 350 -1.10 22.70 -7.50
CA SER A 350 -1.13 22.15 -6.15
C SER A 350 0.25 22.17 -5.48
N ALA A 351 1.33 21.87 -6.21
CA ALA A 351 2.70 22.01 -5.72
C ALA A 351 3.05 23.47 -5.41
N ALA A 352 2.71 24.41 -6.30
CA ALA A 352 2.99 25.82 -6.13
C ALA A 352 2.26 26.40 -4.91
N VAL A 353 0.96 26.14 -4.75
CA VAL A 353 0.19 26.62 -3.60
C VAL A 353 0.71 26.00 -2.31
N THR A 354 0.99 24.69 -2.28
CA THR A 354 1.55 24.05 -1.08
C THR A 354 2.91 24.66 -0.73
N PHE A 355 3.78 24.86 -1.72
CA PHE A 355 5.08 25.49 -1.53
C PHE A 355 4.94 26.89 -0.92
N LEU A 356 4.06 27.74 -1.46
CA LEU A 356 3.89 29.11 -0.99
C LEU A 356 3.36 29.15 0.46
N VAL A 357 2.32 28.36 0.77
CA VAL A 357 1.73 28.31 2.11
C VAL A 357 2.70 27.69 3.11
N ALA A 358 3.35 26.58 2.76
CA ALA A 358 4.35 25.94 3.63
C ALA A 358 5.55 26.85 3.87
N SER A 359 6.06 27.52 2.82
CA SER A 359 7.17 28.48 2.94
C SER A 359 6.85 29.63 3.88
N PHE A 360 5.62 30.17 3.81
CA PHE A 360 5.15 31.19 4.73
C PHE A 360 5.09 30.68 6.18
N LEU A 361 4.51 29.49 6.40
CA LEU A 361 4.38 28.87 7.72
C LEU A 361 5.73 28.46 8.35
N LEU A 362 6.70 28.05 7.53
CA LEU A 362 8.06 27.71 7.96
C LEU A 362 8.86 28.98 8.30
N ARG A 363 8.76 30.04 7.49
CA ARG A 363 9.46 31.32 7.73
C ARG A 363 8.97 32.05 8.97
N THR A 364 7.67 31.97 9.25
CA THR A 364 7.08 32.59 10.44
C THR A 364 7.34 31.78 11.70
N ASP A 365 7.87 30.57 11.57
CA ASP A 365 8.23 29.72 12.70
C ASP A 365 9.56 30.15 13.32
N LYS A 366 9.48 30.60 14.57
CA LYS A 366 10.65 30.95 15.37
C LYS A 366 11.14 29.80 16.26
N ALA A 367 10.42 28.67 16.27
CA ALA A 367 10.88 27.48 17.00
C ALA A 367 12.15 26.93 16.35
N GLU A 368 13.17 26.64 17.16
CA GLU A 368 14.31 25.85 16.72
C GLU A 368 13.84 24.42 16.44
N GLU A 369 14.15 23.93 15.24
CA GLU A 369 13.99 22.51 14.91
C GLU A 369 15.16 21.79 15.57
N ALA A 370 14.90 21.01 16.62
CA ALA A 370 15.91 20.10 17.15
C ALA A 370 16.17 19.01 16.10
N ASP A 371 17.42 18.65 15.87
CA ASP A 371 17.81 17.69 14.82
C ASP A 371 17.03 16.36 14.94
N ASP A 372 16.66 15.95 16.15
CA ASP A 372 15.93 14.70 16.41
C ASP A 372 14.42 14.75 16.10
N GLN A 373 13.82 15.92 15.81
CA GLN A 373 12.36 16.02 15.62
C GLN A 373 11.85 15.22 14.42
N LEU A 374 12.61 15.20 13.32
CA LEU A 374 12.24 14.40 12.14
C LEU A 374 12.35 12.90 12.43
N VAL A 375 13.36 12.50 13.22
CA VAL A 375 13.55 11.11 13.65
C VAL A 375 12.38 10.66 14.54
N HIS A 376 12.00 11.49 15.52
CA HIS A 376 10.84 11.22 16.38
C HIS A 376 9.52 11.20 15.60
N ALA A 377 9.33 12.11 14.64
CA ALA A 377 8.13 12.12 13.78
C ALA A 377 8.07 10.88 12.89
N THR A 378 9.22 10.41 12.41
CA THR A 378 9.33 9.17 11.64
C THR A 378 9.01 7.94 12.51
N ALA A 379 9.52 7.88 13.74
CA ALA A 379 9.18 6.81 14.69
C ALA A 379 7.69 6.82 15.05
N SER A 380 7.10 7.99 15.25
CA SER A 380 5.66 8.16 15.50
C SER A 380 4.83 7.70 14.28
N MET A 381 5.27 8.04 13.07
CA MET A 381 4.68 7.54 11.82
C MET A 381 4.69 6.01 11.75
N GLU A 382 5.84 5.38 12.00
CA GLU A 382 5.95 3.92 11.97
C GLU A 382 5.07 3.24 13.03
N ALA A 383 5.02 3.81 14.25
CA ALA A 383 4.13 3.33 15.31
C ALA A 383 2.65 3.44 14.94
N MET A 384 2.24 4.53 14.26
CA MET A 384 0.87 4.72 13.78
C MET A 384 0.52 3.80 12.59
N LYS A 385 1.50 3.51 11.73
CA LYS A 385 1.34 2.60 10.59
C LYS A 385 1.36 1.13 11.01
N GLY A 386 1.98 0.82 12.16
CA GLY A 386 2.13 -0.54 12.67
C GLY A 386 3.12 -1.41 11.89
N LYS A 387 3.89 -0.83 10.97
CA LYS A 387 4.95 -1.46 10.16
C LYS A 387 6.03 -0.44 9.83
N GLN A 388 7.30 -0.87 9.83
CA GLN A 388 8.41 -0.02 9.37
C GLN A 388 8.30 0.24 7.87
N SER A 389 8.63 1.45 7.43
CA SER A 389 8.61 1.81 6.01
C SER A 389 10.01 1.65 5.42
N VAL A 390 10.15 0.93 4.31
CA VAL A 390 11.46 0.84 3.61
C VAL A 390 11.99 2.19 3.13
N ALA A 391 11.11 3.18 3.02
CA ALA A 391 11.47 4.52 2.59
C ALA A 391 11.81 5.45 3.77
N SER A 392 11.36 5.18 5.00
CA SER A 392 11.72 6.00 6.17
C SER A 392 13.19 5.86 6.57
N SER A 393 13.84 4.74 6.27
CA SER A 393 15.28 4.58 6.45
C SER A 393 16.10 5.55 5.59
N ALA A 394 15.57 5.98 4.44
CA ALA A 394 16.21 6.99 3.60
C ALA A 394 16.11 8.42 4.17
N LEU A 395 15.10 8.70 5.02
CA LEU A 395 14.88 10.02 5.64
C LEU A 395 15.84 10.31 6.79
N VAL A 396 16.17 9.29 7.56
CA VAL A 396 17.06 9.41 8.73
C VAL A 396 18.54 9.39 8.30
N GLY A 397 18.79 9.12 7.01
CA GLY A 397 20.11 8.75 6.52
C GLY A 397 20.49 7.38 7.08
N GLY A 398 21.22 6.57 6.31
CA GLY A 398 21.85 5.35 6.82
C GLY A 398 22.94 5.60 7.88
N GLY A 399 22.84 6.69 8.65
CA GLY A 399 23.80 7.16 9.64
C GLY A 399 23.23 7.26 11.06
N ALA A 400 22.00 6.80 11.32
CA ALA A 400 21.63 6.43 12.68
C ALA A 400 22.21 5.05 12.99
N GLY A 401 23.54 5.01 13.08
CA GLY A 401 24.19 4.04 13.93
C GLY A 401 23.58 4.24 15.32
N ALA A 402 22.66 3.34 15.69
CA ALA A 402 22.55 3.00 17.09
C ALA A 402 24.00 2.80 17.55
N ALA A 403 24.42 3.58 18.55
CA ALA A 403 25.68 3.38 19.23
C ALA A 403 25.67 1.97 19.82
N THR A 404 25.95 1.02 18.94
CA THR A 404 26.23 -0.37 19.24
C THR A 404 27.73 -0.32 19.35
N GLU A 405 28.23 -0.66 20.53
CA GLU A 405 29.66 -0.82 20.72
C GLU A 405 30.25 -1.53 19.51
N THR A 406 31.30 -0.96 18.94
CA THR A 406 32.08 -1.53 17.83
C THR A 406 32.62 -2.88 18.29
N ARG A 407 31.79 -3.91 18.14
CA ARG A 407 32.08 -5.29 18.50
C ARG A 407 32.31 -6.04 17.21
N GLU A 408 33.48 -6.64 17.13
CA GLU A 408 33.89 -7.50 16.02
C GLU A 408 32.83 -8.59 15.80
N ILE A 409 32.28 -8.67 14.59
CA ILE A 409 31.24 -9.64 14.21
C ILE A 409 31.95 -10.91 13.74
N ARG A 410 31.98 -11.94 14.57
CA ARG A 410 32.58 -13.25 14.21
C ARG A 410 31.55 -14.33 13.96
N THR A 411 30.38 -14.24 14.59
CA THR A 411 29.36 -15.29 14.51
C THR A 411 28.02 -14.73 14.03
N ILE A 412 27.54 -15.24 12.90
CA ILE A 412 26.26 -14.88 12.29
C ILE A 412 25.34 -16.10 12.27
N VAL A 413 24.11 -15.94 12.76
CA VAL A 413 23.11 -17.02 12.80
C VAL A 413 21.85 -16.64 12.02
N PHE A 414 21.49 -17.43 11.01
CA PHE A 414 20.15 -17.42 10.43
C PHE A 414 19.20 -18.21 11.30
N ALA A 415 18.18 -17.54 11.85
CA ALA A 415 17.17 -18.19 12.66
C ALA A 415 15.79 -18.19 11.98
N CYS A 416 15.16 -19.36 11.96
CA CYS A 416 13.75 -19.52 11.61
C CYS A 416 13.07 -20.42 12.64
N ASP A 417 11.74 -20.58 12.56
CA ASP A 417 10.97 -21.30 13.57
C ASP A 417 11.44 -22.76 13.75
N ALA A 418 11.67 -23.48 12.64
CA ALA A 418 12.12 -24.88 12.66
C ALA A 418 13.65 -25.07 12.52
N GLY A 419 14.41 -24.02 12.18
CA GLY A 419 15.85 -24.10 11.92
C GLY A 419 16.26 -24.88 10.66
N MET A 420 15.32 -25.36 9.86
CA MET A 420 15.55 -26.13 8.64
C MET A 420 14.71 -25.56 7.48
N GLY A 421 15.29 -25.46 6.27
CA GLY A 421 14.62 -24.93 5.08
C GLY A 421 15.23 -23.61 4.56
N SER A 422 14.41 -22.57 4.45
CA SER A 422 14.79 -21.26 3.88
C SER A 422 15.97 -20.59 4.58
N SER A 423 16.13 -20.79 5.90
CA SER A 423 17.27 -20.31 6.69
C SER A 423 18.60 -20.98 6.33
N ALA A 424 18.59 -22.25 5.91
CA ALA A 424 19.79 -22.96 5.48
C ALA A 424 20.29 -22.44 4.12
N MET A 425 19.36 -22.12 3.22
CA MET A 425 19.68 -21.50 1.93
C MET A 425 20.20 -20.07 2.13
N GLY A 426 19.52 -19.24 2.94
CA GLY A 426 19.98 -17.89 3.26
C GLY A 426 21.37 -17.86 3.91
N ALA A 427 21.62 -18.76 4.87
CA ALA A 427 22.93 -18.91 5.50
C ALA A 427 24.03 -19.30 4.50
N SER A 428 23.72 -20.15 3.51
CA SER A 428 24.69 -20.57 2.49
C SER A 428 25.04 -19.41 1.54
N VAL A 429 24.04 -18.62 1.14
CA VAL A 429 24.23 -17.44 0.28
C VAL A 429 25.04 -16.36 0.99
N LEU A 430 24.67 -16.02 2.23
CA LEU A 430 25.38 -14.99 3.00
C LEU A 430 26.83 -15.41 3.31
N ARG A 431 27.05 -16.68 3.70
CA ARG A 431 28.39 -17.22 3.94
C ARG A 431 29.29 -17.05 2.73
N LYS A 432 28.77 -17.37 1.55
CA LYS A 432 29.51 -17.19 0.30
C LYS A 432 29.86 -15.72 0.07
N LYS A 433 28.90 -14.81 0.21
CA LYS A 433 29.15 -13.35 0.05
C LYS A 433 30.19 -12.81 1.02
N ILE A 434 30.12 -13.20 2.30
CA ILE A 434 31.07 -12.76 3.33
C ILE A 434 32.48 -13.30 3.04
N HIS A 435 32.61 -14.56 2.66
CA HIS A 435 33.90 -15.12 2.27
C HIS A 435 34.45 -14.49 0.98
N ASP A 436 33.60 -14.23 -0.02
CA ASP A 436 33.96 -13.54 -1.25
C ASP A 436 34.43 -12.09 -0.99
N SER A 437 33.97 -11.47 0.12
CA SER A 437 34.42 -10.15 0.58
C SER A 437 35.73 -10.16 1.39
N GLY A 438 36.36 -11.34 1.56
CA GLY A 438 37.65 -11.49 2.25
C GLY A 438 37.56 -11.82 3.75
N HIS A 439 36.35 -11.93 4.30
CA HIS A 439 36.10 -12.17 5.74
C HIS A 439 35.87 -13.65 6.05
N THR A 440 36.86 -14.51 5.76
CA THR A 440 36.76 -15.97 5.95
C THR A 440 36.76 -16.43 7.42
N GLU A 441 37.11 -15.53 8.34
CA GLU A 441 37.08 -15.71 9.79
C GLU A 441 35.66 -15.71 10.37
N VAL A 442 34.66 -15.20 9.62
CA VAL A 442 33.28 -15.05 10.08
C VAL A 442 32.50 -16.35 9.87
N THR A 443 32.00 -16.91 10.97
CA THR A 443 31.20 -18.14 10.96
C THR A 443 29.73 -17.82 10.73
N VAL A 444 29.17 -18.30 9.62
CA VAL A 444 27.73 -18.19 9.32
C VAL A 444 27.07 -19.55 9.49
N VAL A 445 26.04 -19.68 10.32
CA VAL A 445 25.29 -20.93 10.55
C VAL A 445 23.78 -20.69 10.56
N ASN A 446 22.97 -21.75 10.47
CA ASN A 446 21.53 -21.67 10.69
C ASN A 446 21.14 -22.43 11.98
N LYS A 447 20.17 -21.89 12.73
CA LYS A 447 19.60 -22.51 13.93
C LYS A 447 18.09 -22.30 13.99
N ALA A 448 17.39 -23.12 14.79
CA ALA A 448 16.01 -22.80 15.17
C ALA A 448 16.01 -21.67 16.22
N ILE A 449 15.01 -20.79 16.21
CA ILE A 449 14.89 -19.70 17.21
C ILE A 449 14.90 -20.25 18.64
N ALA A 450 14.31 -21.42 18.86
CA ALA A 450 14.30 -22.10 20.16
C ALA A 450 15.71 -22.43 20.70
N ASN A 451 16.69 -22.60 19.79
CA ASN A 451 18.07 -23.01 20.09
C ASN A 451 19.06 -21.84 20.02
N LEU A 452 18.57 -20.61 19.93
CA LEU A 452 19.43 -19.43 20.02
C LEU A 452 19.95 -19.25 21.45
N THR A 453 21.24 -18.95 21.54
CA THR A 453 21.99 -18.64 22.75
C THR A 453 22.54 -17.23 22.60
N ASP A 454 22.64 -16.47 23.70
CA ASP A 454 23.03 -15.05 23.70
C ASP A 454 24.55 -14.84 23.60
N ASP A 455 25.20 -15.67 22.80
CA ASP A 455 26.64 -15.70 22.51
C ASP A 455 26.95 -15.40 21.03
N VAL A 456 25.92 -15.01 20.27
CA VAL A 456 25.99 -14.72 18.84
C VAL A 456 26.08 -13.22 18.60
N ASP A 457 26.91 -12.80 17.66
CA ASP A 457 27.13 -11.36 17.40
C ASP A 457 26.02 -10.78 16.50
N LEU A 458 25.54 -11.55 15.52
CA LEU A 458 24.47 -11.12 14.60
C LEU A 458 23.47 -12.24 14.32
N VAL A 459 22.18 -11.91 14.38
CA VAL A 459 21.07 -12.82 14.08
C VAL A 459 20.24 -12.30 12.91
N VAL A 460 20.05 -13.13 11.89
CA VAL A 460 19.22 -12.84 10.72
C VAL A 460 17.94 -13.67 10.78
N THR A 461 16.77 -13.01 10.74
CA THR A 461 15.47 -13.69 10.76
C THR A 461 14.49 -13.09 9.76
N HIS A 462 13.40 -13.80 9.46
CA HIS A 462 12.27 -13.19 8.76
C HIS A 462 11.65 -12.11 9.66
N GLN A 463 11.18 -11.00 9.08
CA GLN A 463 10.60 -9.87 9.84
C GLN A 463 9.51 -10.28 10.85
N ASP A 464 8.72 -11.31 10.55
CA ASP A 464 7.67 -11.82 11.45
C ASP A 464 8.21 -12.57 12.68
N LEU A 465 9.51 -12.90 12.68
CA LEU A 465 10.17 -13.71 13.70
C LEU A 465 11.23 -12.93 14.49
N THR A 466 11.58 -11.71 14.07
CA THR A 466 12.64 -10.90 14.69
C THR A 466 12.39 -10.61 16.16
N ASP A 467 11.16 -10.26 16.53
CA ASP A 467 10.83 -9.94 17.92
C ASP A 467 11.02 -11.15 18.85
N ARG A 468 10.76 -12.35 18.33
CA ARG A 468 10.98 -13.60 19.07
C ARG A 468 12.46 -13.93 19.23
N ALA A 469 13.28 -13.61 18.22
CA ALA A 469 14.73 -13.77 18.31
C ALA A 469 15.36 -12.76 19.28
N ARG A 470 14.91 -11.49 19.27
CA ARG A 470 15.36 -10.43 20.20
C ARG A 470 15.18 -10.80 21.67
N GLN A 471 14.08 -11.49 22.00
CA GLN A 471 13.84 -11.97 23.36
C GLN A 471 14.85 -13.04 23.82
N LYS A 472 15.46 -13.78 22.89
CA LYS A 472 16.40 -14.87 23.18
C LYS A 472 17.85 -14.39 23.19
N THR A 473 18.20 -13.46 22.31
CA THR A 473 19.57 -12.96 22.15
C THR A 473 19.60 -11.43 22.19
N PRO A 474 19.28 -10.81 23.33
CA PRO A 474 19.19 -9.35 23.44
C PRO A 474 20.53 -8.65 23.19
N SER A 475 21.67 -9.34 23.35
CA SER A 475 23.00 -8.78 23.12
C SER A 475 23.43 -8.75 21.65
N ALA A 476 22.76 -9.53 20.80
CA ALA A 476 23.09 -9.68 19.39
C ALA A 476 22.53 -8.54 18.53
N VAL A 477 23.18 -8.24 17.41
CA VAL A 477 22.64 -7.37 16.36
C VAL A 477 21.56 -8.16 15.60
N HIS A 478 20.35 -7.60 15.46
CA HIS A 478 19.24 -8.27 14.77
C HIS A 478 18.95 -7.64 13.42
N VAL A 479 19.05 -8.43 12.36
CA VAL A 479 18.71 -8.02 10.99
C VAL A 479 17.47 -8.79 10.52
N SER A 480 16.46 -8.05 10.06
CA SER A 480 15.21 -8.62 9.55
C SER A 480 15.24 -8.68 8.03
N VAL A 481 14.89 -9.83 7.45
CA VAL A 481 14.70 -9.99 5.99
C VAL A 481 13.25 -10.28 5.65
N ASP A 482 12.86 -9.87 4.46
CA ASP A 482 11.57 -10.11 3.82
C ASP A 482 11.52 -11.44 3.06
N ASN A 483 12.66 -11.89 2.53
CA ASN A 483 12.81 -13.19 1.88
C ASN A 483 14.24 -13.73 2.03
N PHE A 484 14.37 -15.04 2.28
CA PHE A 484 15.66 -15.70 2.48
C PHE A 484 16.43 -15.99 1.19
N MET A 485 15.75 -16.06 0.04
CA MET A 485 16.38 -16.44 -1.24
C MET A 485 17.09 -15.28 -1.94
N GLY A 486 16.82 -14.02 -1.54
CA GLY A 486 17.44 -12.85 -2.13
C GLY A 486 16.90 -11.57 -1.50
N SER A 487 17.57 -11.10 -0.45
CA SER A 487 17.30 -9.81 0.18
C SER A 487 18.46 -8.85 -0.10
N PRO A 488 18.21 -7.59 -0.52
CA PRO A 488 19.24 -6.56 -0.64
C PRO A 488 20.02 -6.35 0.66
N ARG A 489 19.40 -6.69 1.80
CA ARG A 489 20.00 -6.62 3.13
C ARG A 489 21.21 -7.53 3.34
N TYR A 490 21.45 -8.51 2.47
CA TYR A 490 22.68 -9.31 2.54
C TYR A 490 23.91 -8.46 2.26
N ASP A 491 23.80 -7.48 1.35
CA ASP A 491 24.90 -6.56 1.07
C ASP A 491 25.11 -5.58 2.24
N GLU A 492 24.04 -5.17 2.92
CA GLU A 492 24.12 -4.39 4.17
C GLU A 492 24.84 -5.17 5.29
N ILE A 493 24.60 -6.48 5.42
CA ILE A 493 25.28 -7.32 6.43
C ILE A 493 26.77 -7.47 6.10
N VAL A 494 27.11 -7.64 4.82
CA VAL A 494 28.52 -7.69 4.40
C VAL A 494 29.23 -6.37 4.72
N GLU A 495 28.56 -5.24 4.49
CA GLU A 495 29.11 -3.92 4.81
C GLU A 495 29.26 -3.71 6.32
N LEU A 496 28.27 -4.14 7.12
CA LEU A 496 28.35 -4.13 8.59
C LEU A 496 29.55 -4.94 9.10
N VAL A 497 29.82 -6.11 8.51
CA VAL A 497 31.00 -6.92 8.85
C VAL A 497 32.29 -6.19 8.45
N ARG A 498 32.32 -5.57 7.27
CA ARG A 498 33.47 -4.80 6.77
C ARG A 498 33.82 -3.65 7.71
N GLU A 499 32.82 -2.87 8.12
CA GLU A 499 32.98 -1.70 8.99
C GLU A 499 33.42 -2.08 10.42
N ASN A 500 32.89 -3.19 10.97
CA ASN A 500 33.19 -3.60 12.34
C ASN A 500 34.49 -4.42 12.48
N ASN A 501 34.87 -5.19 11.46
CA ASN A 501 36.05 -6.07 11.55
C ASN A 501 37.31 -5.45 10.93
N ASN A 502 37.17 -4.46 10.05
CA ASN A 502 38.27 -3.66 9.52
C ASN A 502 37.92 -2.16 9.64
N PRO A 503 37.97 -1.58 10.85
CA PRO A 503 37.84 -0.14 11.00
C PRO A 503 39.06 0.51 10.31
N ALA A 504 38.81 1.17 9.18
CA ALA A 504 39.82 1.99 8.50
C ALA A 504 40.21 3.21 9.34
#